data_AF-A0A1E7F205-F1
#
_entry.id   AF-A0A1E7F205-F1
#
_cell.length_a   1.000
_cell.length_b   1.000
_cell.length_c   1.000
_cell.angle_alpha   90.00
_cell.angle_beta   90.00
_cell.angle_gamma   90.00
#
_symmetry.space_group_name_H-M   'P 1'
#
loop_
_entity.id
_entity.type
_entity.pdbx_description
1 polymer ?
#
loop_
_entity_poly.entity_id
_entity_poly.type
_entity_poly.pdbx_seq_one_letter_code
_entity_poly.pdbx_strand_id
1 'polypeptide(L)'
;MTSAAASTSVLFDKIAFIGTGKMAQSMIDPLIKNGFQPASKVSVYDVSAKSMQEMKTRYPDIQTTESLAEAVHEADCIVLAVKPQNVNESFWNQFPSKDSDDVKKDNYRLRDDATLVSILAGTPVKDFVPSGISKIVRSMPNTPSMIGEGMTVWCCTSSLATGDRQSVSKLLHTFGKAIYVDDEKFVDMSTSISGSGPAYIFMLMEAMIDAGVHMGFSRETATTLVNHTLLGSTLYAMETGTHPALLRNSVTSPGGTTASAIYELERGGLRPLVNDAIWACYRRSLEMGGRNSSVGPGMVYNMGEKPEASTTQHIHYMDTTESTSNVPSGEMRNHVDSDDESDDDKKSGQGK
;
A
#
# COMPACT_ATOMS: atom_id res chain seq x y z
N MET A 1 -3.11 21.73 12.92
CA MET A 1 -3.98 22.50 12.01
C MET A 1 -5.27 21.74 11.85
N THR A 2 -6.39 22.40 12.10
CA THR A 2 -7.75 21.84 12.15
C THR A 2 -8.12 21.19 10.82
N SER A 3 -8.38 19.89 10.86
CA SER A 3 -8.91 19.09 9.76
C SER A 3 -10.25 19.68 9.32
N ALA A 4 -10.30 20.23 8.11
CA ALA A 4 -11.57 20.47 7.44
C ALA A 4 -12.33 19.15 7.36
N ALA A 5 -13.59 19.13 7.79
CA ALA A 5 -14.47 17.99 7.64
C ALA A 5 -14.61 17.71 6.14
N ALA A 6 -13.93 16.67 5.65
CA ALA A 6 -14.09 16.20 4.30
C ALA A 6 -15.56 15.79 4.11
N SER A 7 -16.17 16.30 3.04
CA SER A 7 -17.48 15.86 2.54
C SER A 7 -17.55 14.33 2.57
N THR A 8 -18.43 13.79 3.42
CA THR A 8 -18.70 12.36 3.58
C THR A 8 -19.48 11.84 2.37
N SER A 9 -18.79 11.64 1.25
CA SER A 9 -19.37 10.89 0.14
C SER A 9 -19.33 9.41 0.49
N VAL A 10 -20.50 8.79 0.65
CA VAL A 10 -20.66 7.34 0.65
C VAL A 10 -19.95 6.77 -0.58
N LEU A 11 -18.99 5.87 -0.37
CA LEU A 11 -18.14 5.32 -1.45
C LEU A 11 -18.89 4.26 -2.27
N PHE A 12 -19.65 3.45 -1.54
CA PHE A 12 -20.42 2.30 -1.98
C PHE A 12 -21.67 2.23 -1.09
N ASP A 13 -22.81 1.83 -1.63
CA ASP A 13 -24.06 1.73 -0.89
C ASP A 13 -24.01 0.67 0.23
N LYS A 14 -23.29 -0.44 0.01
CA LYS A 14 -23.09 -1.55 0.96
C LYS A 14 -21.77 -2.29 0.71
N ILE A 15 -20.87 -2.25 1.70
CA ILE A 15 -19.58 -2.96 1.64
C ILE A 15 -19.66 -4.25 2.46
N ALA A 16 -19.39 -5.39 1.83
CA ALA A 16 -19.30 -6.70 2.48
C ALA A 16 -17.84 -7.10 2.68
N PHE A 17 -17.43 -7.44 3.89
CA PHE A 17 -16.11 -8.04 4.18
C PHE A 17 -16.25 -9.55 4.42
N ILE A 18 -15.54 -10.33 3.62
CA ILE A 18 -15.45 -11.78 3.78
C ILE A 18 -14.11 -12.09 4.46
N GLY A 19 -14.18 -12.50 5.72
CA GLY A 19 -13.07 -12.56 6.67
C GLY A 19 -13.02 -11.34 7.58
N THR A 20 -12.79 -11.57 8.87
CA THR A 20 -12.70 -10.51 9.91
C THR A 20 -11.35 -10.52 10.62
N GLY A 21 -10.32 -11.02 9.96
CA GLY A 21 -8.94 -11.04 10.47
C GLY A 21 -8.34 -9.64 10.63
N LYS A 22 -7.09 -9.57 11.10
CA LYS A 22 -6.39 -8.30 11.39
C LYS A 22 -6.42 -7.29 10.23
N MET A 23 -6.28 -7.77 8.98
CA MET A 23 -6.31 -6.88 7.82
C MET A 23 -7.71 -6.36 7.50
N ALA A 24 -8.74 -7.20 7.59
CA ALA A 24 -10.11 -6.74 7.47
C ALA A 24 -10.42 -5.68 8.54
N GLN A 25 -10.05 -5.94 9.80
CA GLN A 25 -10.21 -4.98 10.89
C GLN A 25 -9.44 -3.68 10.61
N SER A 26 -8.23 -3.76 10.07
CA SER A 26 -7.45 -2.57 9.70
C SER A 26 -8.10 -1.68 8.65
N MET A 27 -9.03 -2.23 7.87
CA MET A 27 -9.82 -1.49 6.89
C MET A 27 -11.15 -1.04 7.49
N ILE A 28 -11.87 -1.93 8.17
CA ILE A 28 -13.17 -1.64 8.76
C ILE A 28 -13.07 -0.53 9.82
N ASP A 29 -12.01 -0.54 10.65
CA ASP A 29 -11.79 0.43 11.70
C ASP A 29 -11.78 1.89 11.20
N PRO A 30 -10.83 2.28 10.33
CA PRO A 30 -10.78 3.64 9.79
C PRO A 30 -11.97 3.95 8.87
N LEU A 31 -12.48 2.96 8.11
CA LEU A 31 -13.66 3.15 7.26
C LEU A 31 -14.87 3.65 8.05
N ILE A 32 -15.15 3.05 9.21
CA ILE A 32 -16.26 3.43 10.07
C ILE A 32 -15.92 4.67 10.92
N LYS A 33 -14.77 4.67 11.60
CA LYS A 33 -14.42 5.73 12.57
C LYS A 33 -14.18 7.09 11.92
N ASN A 34 -13.67 7.11 10.69
CA ASN A 34 -13.44 8.36 9.96
C ASN A 34 -14.68 8.79 9.14
N GLY A 35 -15.80 8.06 9.26
CA GLY A 35 -17.08 8.44 8.67
C GLY A 35 -17.22 8.16 7.17
N PHE A 36 -16.30 7.38 6.57
CA PHE A 36 -16.38 7.04 5.14
C PHE A 36 -17.55 6.09 4.83
N GLN A 37 -17.91 5.22 5.76
CA GLN A 37 -19.09 4.35 5.65
C GLN A 37 -19.75 4.19 7.02
N PRO A 38 -21.09 4.37 7.14
CA PRO A 38 -21.79 4.03 8.38
C PRO A 38 -21.73 2.51 8.61
N ALA A 39 -21.55 2.09 9.86
CA ALA A 39 -21.45 0.66 10.22
C ALA A 39 -22.67 -0.15 9.77
N SER A 40 -23.86 0.46 9.74
CA SER A 40 -25.11 -0.15 9.24
C SER A 40 -25.10 -0.49 7.75
N LYS A 41 -24.14 0.02 7.00
CA LYS A 41 -23.90 -0.27 5.58
C LYS A 41 -22.65 -1.13 5.36
N VAL A 42 -22.13 -1.74 6.42
CA VAL A 42 -21.03 -2.70 6.36
C VAL A 42 -21.55 -4.06 6.85
N SER A 43 -21.45 -5.07 5.99
CA SER A 43 -21.69 -6.47 6.35
C SER A 43 -20.38 -7.21 6.51
N VAL A 44 -20.34 -8.18 7.42
CA VAL A 44 -19.15 -9.00 7.67
C VAL A 44 -19.53 -10.45 7.84
N TYR A 45 -18.67 -11.34 7.36
CA TYR A 45 -18.77 -12.78 7.59
C TYR A 45 -17.39 -13.37 7.92
N ASP A 46 -17.35 -14.28 8.88
CA ASP A 46 -16.19 -15.11 9.18
C ASP A 46 -16.69 -16.48 9.68
N VAL A 47 -15.94 -17.54 9.38
CA VAL A 47 -16.23 -18.90 9.88
C VAL A 47 -16.09 -18.99 11.41
N SER A 48 -15.35 -18.06 12.02
CA SER A 48 -15.17 -17.95 13.46
C SER A 48 -16.33 -17.18 14.11
N ALA A 49 -17.23 -17.89 14.77
CA ALA A 49 -18.31 -17.28 15.57
C ALA A 49 -17.78 -16.30 16.63
N LYS A 50 -16.60 -16.60 17.21
CA LYS A 50 -15.93 -15.70 18.15
C LYS A 50 -15.58 -14.37 17.49
N SER A 51 -15.01 -14.40 16.30
CA SER A 51 -14.61 -13.19 15.57
C SER A 51 -15.84 -12.37 15.15
N MET A 52 -16.93 -13.03 14.78
CA MET A 52 -18.21 -12.38 14.52
C MET A 52 -18.77 -11.66 15.76
N GLN A 53 -18.72 -12.30 16.92
CA GLN A 53 -19.15 -11.69 18.19
C GLN A 53 -18.28 -10.49 18.55
N GLU A 54 -16.95 -10.59 18.40
CA GLU A 54 -16.01 -9.49 18.63
C GLU A 54 -16.32 -8.29 17.71
N MET A 55 -16.63 -8.53 16.43
CA MET A 55 -17.03 -7.48 15.50
C MET A 55 -18.33 -6.80 15.94
N LYS A 56 -19.34 -7.56 16.36
CA LYS A 56 -20.62 -7.01 16.83
C LYS A 56 -20.45 -6.19 18.12
N THR A 57 -19.60 -6.63 19.04
CA THR A 57 -19.29 -5.87 20.26
C THR A 57 -18.54 -4.58 19.94
N ARG A 58 -17.59 -4.61 19.01
CA ARG A 58 -16.81 -3.43 18.62
C ARG A 58 -17.63 -2.42 17.82
N TYR A 59 -18.55 -2.90 16.98
CA TYR A 59 -19.41 -2.11 16.11
C TYR A 59 -20.87 -2.56 16.25
N PRO A 60 -21.64 -2.00 17.19
CA PRO A 60 -23.01 -2.43 17.45
C PRO A 60 -23.92 -2.42 16.22
N ASP A 61 -23.73 -1.45 15.32
CA ASP A 61 -24.54 -1.28 14.10
C ASP A 61 -24.02 -2.06 12.89
N ILE A 62 -22.88 -2.77 13.00
CA ILE A 62 -22.38 -3.59 11.89
C ILE A 62 -23.29 -4.80 11.65
N GLN A 63 -23.44 -5.18 10.38
CA GLN A 63 -24.23 -6.35 9.98
C GLN A 63 -23.36 -7.60 10.01
N THR A 64 -23.35 -8.31 11.15
CA THR A 64 -22.77 -9.66 11.24
C THR A 64 -23.75 -10.68 10.67
N THR A 65 -23.29 -11.56 9.78
CA THR A 65 -24.14 -12.56 9.11
C THR A 65 -23.78 -13.99 9.52
N GLU A 66 -24.69 -14.94 9.24
CA GLU A 66 -24.48 -16.36 9.53
C GLU A 66 -23.85 -17.12 8.35
N SER A 67 -23.89 -16.52 7.15
CA SER A 67 -23.30 -17.09 5.94
C SER A 67 -22.60 -16.06 5.06
N LEU A 68 -21.73 -16.55 4.18
CA LEU A 68 -21.12 -15.75 3.12
C LEU A 68 -22.18 -15.16 2.19
N ALA A 69 -23.14 -15.98 1.76
CA ALA A 69 -24.22 -15.57 0.85
C ALA A 69 -25.03 -14.39 1.41
N GLU A 70 -25.32 -14.42 2.71
CA GLU A 70 -26.00 -13.33 3.41
C GLU A 70 -25.14 -12.05 3.47
N ALA A 71 -23.83 -12.17 3.73
CA ALA A 71 -22.93 -11.01 3.78
C ALA A 71 -22.87 -10.28 2.44
N VAL A 72 -22.75 -11.02 1.33
CA VAL A 72 -22.64 -10.44 -0.02
C VAL A 72 -23.99 -10.04 -0.62
N HIS A 73 -25.10 -10.37 0.03
CA HIS A 73 -26.43 -10.05 -0.48
C HIS A 73 -26.61 -8.56 -0.73
N GLU A 74 -26.88 -8.17 -1.98
CA GLU A 74 -27.03 -6.78 -2.42
C GLU A 74 -25.82 -5.87 -2.14
N ALA A 75 -24.64 -6.43 -1.87
CA ALA A 75 -23.41 -5.65 -1.74
C ALA A 75 -22.94 -5.16 -3.11
N ASP A 76 -22.62 -3.87 -3.22
CA ASP A 76 -22.01 -3.29 -4.41
C ASP A 76 -20.48 -3.32 -4.36
N CYS A 77 -19.89 -3.48 -3.16
CA CYS A 77 -18.47 -3.78 -2.98
C CYS A 77 -18.28 -4.98 -2.03
N ILE A 78 -17.53 -5.98 -2.47
CA ILE A 78 -17.20 -7.18 -1.70
C ILE A 78 -15.69 -7.22 -1.51
N VAL A 79 -15.23 -7.07 -0.27
CA VAL A 79 -13.82 -7.15 0.11
C VAL A 79 -13.50 -8.57 0.57
N LEU A 80 -12.65 -9.28 -0.17
CA LEU A 80 -12.13 -10.58 0.24
C LEU A 80 -10.89 -10.41 1.11
N ALA A 81 -11.01 -10.75 2.40
CA ALA A 81 -10.00 -10.62 3.42
C ALA A 81 -9.79 -11.95 4.19
N VAL A 82 -9.96 -13.07 3.49
CA VAL A 82 -9.66 -14.42 4.00
C VAL A 82 -8.21 -14.82 3.71
N LYS A 83 -7.77 -15.93 4.30
CA LYS A 83 -6.48 -16.53 3.93
C LYS A 83 -6.53 -17.05 2.48
N PRO A 84 -5.49 -16.82 1.65
CA PRO A 84 -5.43 -17.33 0.28
C PRO A 84 -5.74 -18.82 0.15
N GLN A 85 -5.29 -19.65 1.10
CA GLN A 85 -5.50 -21.10 1.07
C GLN A 85 -6.98 -21.51 1.22
N ASN A 86 -7.83 -20.61 1.69
CA ASN A 86 -9.25 -20.89 1.88
C ASN A 86 -10.07 -20.65 0.62
N VAL A 87 -9.51 -20.02 -0.42
CA VAL A 87 -10.22 -19.71 -1.67
C VAL A 87 -10.07 -20.88 -2.63
N ASN A 88 -10.98 -21.86 -2.50
CA ASN A 88 -11.08 -23.03 -3.35
C ASN A 88 -12.52 -23.18 -3.90
N GLU A 89 -12.80 -24.26 -4.63
CA GLU A 89 -14.13 -24.51 -5.20
C GLU A 89 -15.26 -24.48 -4.15
N SER A 90 -15.03 -25.03 -2.94
CA SER A 90 -16.01 -25.00 -1.86
C SER A 90 -16.26 -23.60 -1.29
N PHE A 91 -15.30 -22.69 -1.41
CA PHE A 91 -15.49 -21.28 -1.06
C PHE A 91 -16.41 -20.60 -2.08
N TRP A 92 -16.17 -20.84 -3.37
CA TRP A 92 -16.98 -20.26 -4.44
C TRP A 92 -18.41 -20.80 -4.47
N ASN A 93 -18.62 -22.07 -4.11
CA ASN A 93 -19.96 -22.67 -4.00
C ASN A 93 -20.84 -22.02 -2.92
N GLN A 94 -20.29 -21.16 -2.06
CA GLN A 94 -21.05 -20.39 -1.07
C GLN A 94 -21.53 -19.04 -1.61
N PHE A 95 -21.03 -18.58 -2.76
CA PHE A 95 -21.52 -17.35 -3.39
C PHE A 95 -22.89 -17.60 -4.03
N PRO A 96 -23.81 -16.61 -3.99
CA PRO A 96 -25.07 -16.70 -4.72
C PRO A 96 -24.81 -16.78 -6.23
N SER A 97 -25.56 -17.62 -6.95
CA SER A 97 -25.57 -17.63 -8.41
C SER A 97 -26.09 -16.29 -8.95
N LYS A 98 -25.56 -15.84 -10.10
CA LYS A 98 -26.12 -14.71 -10.88
C LYS A 98 -27.34 -15.14 -11.70
N ASP A 99 -27.33 -16.37 -12.20
CA ASP A 99 -28.42 -16.94 -12.96
C ASP A 99 -29.44 -17.53 -11.97
N SER A 100 -30.44 -16.75 -11.58
CA SER A 100 -31.50 -17.21 -10.66
C SER A 100 -32.90 -17.09 -11.28
N ASP A 101 -33.17 -17.89 -12.30
CA ASP A 101 -34.53 -18.46 -12.44
C ASP A 101 -34.75 -19.59 -11.42
N ASP A 102 -33.68 -20.14 -10.85
CA ASP A 102 -33.70 -21.01 -9.67
C ASP A 102 -33.49 -20.19 -8.38
N VAL A 103 -34.55 -19.47 -7.98
CA VAL A 103 -34.69 -18.93 -6.63
C VAL A 103 -34.87 -20.09 -5.63
N LYS A 104 -33.84 -20.91 -5.40
CA LYS A 104 -33.83 -21.87 -4.28
C LYS A 104 -32.44 -22.04 -3.68
N LYS A 105 -32.20 -21.28 -2.61
CA LYS A 105 -32.22 -21.88 -1.25
C LYS A 105 -32.43 -20.85 -0.14
N ASP A 106 -31.95 -19.61 -0.29
CA ASP A 106 -31.90 -18.66 0.85
C ASP A 106 -32.24 -17.18 0.53
N ASN A 107 -32.88 -16.86 -0.60
CA ASN A 107 -33.25 -15.48 -1.02
C ASN A 107 -32.07 -14.48 -1.20
N TYR A 108 -30.82 -14.93 -1.17
CA TYR A 108 -29.66 -14.07 -1.40
C TYR A 108 -29.32 -13.96 -2.89
N ARG A 109 -28.92 -12.76 -3.31
CA ARG A 109 -28.49 -12.43 -4.68
C ARG A 109 -27.23 -11.57 -4.69
N LEU A 110 -26.35 -11.80 -5.66
CA LEU A 110 -25.28 -10.87 -6.03
C LEU A 110 -25.83 -9.77 -6.91
N ARG A 111 -25.31 -8.55 -6.77
CA ARG A 111 -25.63 -7.49 -7.73
C ARG A 111 -24.88 -7.71 -9.04
N ASP A 112 -25.50 -7.35 -10.15
CA ASP A 112 -24.88 -7.40 -11.48
C ASP A 112 -23.68 -6.45 -11.59
N ASP A 113 -23.74 -5.33 -10.87
CA ASP A 113 -22.73 -4.27 -10.84
C ASP A 113 -21.75 -4.38 -9.67
N ALA A 114 -21.80 -5.47 -8.88
CA ALA A 114 -20.92 -5.68 -7.74
C ALA A 114 -19.44 -5.65 -8.14
N THR A 115 -18.61 -5.02 -7.30
CA THR A 115 -17.16 -4.98 -7.43
C THR A 115 -16.51 -5.88 -6.38
N LEU A 116 -15.67 -6.80 -6.81
CA LEU A 116 -14.89 -7.68 -5.92
C LEU A 116 -13.50 -7.09 -5.70
N VAL A 117 -13.17 -6.71 -4.46
CA VAL A 117 -11.86 -6.20 -4.07
C VAL A 117 -11.15 -7.27 -3.25
N SER A 118 -10.09 -7.86 -3.80
CA SER A 118 -9.29 -8.86 -3.10
C SER A 118 -8.03 -8.26 -2.51
N ILE A 119 -7.80 -8.49 -1.22
CA ILE A 119 -6.55 -8.14 -0.52
C ILE A 119 -5.65 -9.37 -0.27
N LEU A 120 -5.90 -10.48 -0.98
CA LEU A 120 -5.20 -11.74 -0.77
C LEU A 120 -3.81 -11.72 -1.39
N ALA A 121 -2.79 -11.95 -0.55
CA ALA A 121 -1.40 -12.05 -0.99
C ALA A 121 -1.21 -13.22 -1.96
N GLY A 122 -0.55 -12.95 -3.09
CA GLY A 122 -0.18 -13.95 -4.09
C GLY A 122 -1.32 -14.51 -4.94
N THR A 123 -2.59 -14.17 -4.69
CA THR A 123 -3.74 -14.74 -5.42
C THR A 123 -4.08 -13.90 -6.66
N PRO A 124 -3.88 -14.41 -7.90
CA PRO A 124 -4.11 -13.65 -9.11
C PRO A 124 -5.59 -13.46 -9.46
N VAL A 125 -5.89 -12.47 -10.30
CA VAL A 125 -7.25 -12.10 -10.74
C VAL A 125 -8.03 -13.31 -11.29
N LYS A 126 -7.36 -14.19 -12.04
CA LYS A 126 -7.97 -15.41 -12.63
C LYS A 126 -8.62 -16.32 -11.59
N ASP A 127 -8.12 -16.34 -10.35
CA ASP A 127 -8.62 -17.22 -9.29
C ASP A 127 -9.96 -16.73 -8.73
N PHE A 128 -10.36 -15.49 -9.05
CA PHE A 128 -11.63 -14.91 -8.64
C PHE A 128 -12.72 -14.99 -9.72
N VAL A 129 -12.40 -15.47 -10.93
CA VAL A 129 -13.38 -15.68 -12.01
C VAL A 129 -14.57 -16.57 -11.59
N PRO A 130 -14.38 -17.64 -10.78
CA PRO A 130 -15.50 -18.46 -10.30
C PRO A 130 -16.54 -17.71 -9.44
N SER A 131 -16.24 -16.50 -8.95
CA SER A 131 -17.22 -15.66 -8.26
C SER A 131 -18.39 -15.21 -9.15
N GLY A 132 -18.24 -15.29 -10.48
CA GLY A 132 -19.18 -14.73 -11.46
C GLY A 132 -19.14 -13.19 -11.53
N ILE A 133 -18.30 -12.52 -10.74
CA ILE A 133 -18.13 -11.07 -10.74
C ILE A 133 -17.07 -10.69 -11.78
N SER A 134 -17.45 -9.83 -12.73
CA SER A 134 -16.54 -9.38 -13.79
C SER A 134 -15.67 -8.21 -13.34
N LYS A 135 -16.16 -7.36 -12.43
CA LYS A 135 -15.46 -6.21 -11.86
C LYS A 135 -14.56 -6.64 -10.70
N ILE A 136 -13.39 -7.17 -11.05
CA ILE A 136 -12.41 -7.65 -10.06
C ILE A 136 -11.29 -6.62 -9.91
N VAL A 137 -10.98 -6.30 -8.66
CA VAL A 137 -9.83 -5.52 -8.19
C VAL A 137 -8.95 -6.45 -7.38
N ARG A 138 -7.66 -6.44 -7.69
CA ARG A 138 -6.65 -7.08 -6.86
C ARG A 138 -5.82 -5.98 -6.22
N SER A 139 -5.69 -6.00 -4.91
CA SER A 139 -4.94 -5.02 -4.14
C SER A 139 -4.03 -5.69 -3.12
N MET A 140 -2.94 -5.01 -2.79
CA MET A 140 -1.99 -5.44 -1.77
C MET A 140 -1.78 -4.29 -0.76
N PRO A 141 -2.64 -4.18 0.26
CA PRO A 141 -2.44 -3.23 1.35
C PRO A 141 -1.36 -3.75 2.32
N ASN A 142 -1.05 -2.96 3.35
CA ASN A 142 -0.13 -3.34 4.41
C ASN A 142 -0.63 -2.91 5.80
N THR A 143 0.03 -3.37 6.87
CA THR A 143 -0.47 -3.20 8.25
C THR A 143 -0.57 -1.74 8.74
N PRO A 144 0.25 -0.77 8.30
CA PRO A 144 0.03 0.65 8.61
C PRO A 144 -1.33 1.21 8.17
N SER A 145 -2.09 0.51 7.32
CA SER A 145 -3.48 0.84 7.01
C SER A 145 -4.37 1.03 8.24
N MET A 146 -4.07 0.35 9.35
CA MET A 146 -4.79 0.50 10.64
C MET A 146 -4.83 1.94 11.15
N ILE A 147 -3.84 2.75 10.80
CA ILE A 147 -3.71 4.15 11.23
C ILE A 147 -3.84 5.14 10.07
N GLY A 148 -4.28 4.68 8.90
CA GLY A 148 -4.41 5.51 7.70
C GLY A 148 -3.10 5.86 7.01
N GLU A 149 -1.98 5.25 7.41
CA GLU A 149 -0.65 5.47 6.81
C GLU A 149 -0.20 4.26 5.97
N GLY A 150 -1.17 3.52 5.42
CA GLY A 150 -0.95 2.36 4.59
C GLY A 150 -0.40 2.69 3.21
N MET A 151 0.13 1.68 2.55
CA MET A 151 0.45 1.69 1.12
C MET A 151 -0.24 0.51 0.45
N THR A 152 -1.06 0.81 -0.55
CA THR A 152 -1.77 -0.18 -1.35
C THR A 152 -1.36 -0.08 -2.81
N VAL A 153 -0.86 -1.17 -3.40
CA VAL A 153 -0.75 -1.27 -4.87
C VAL A 153 -1.90 -2.11 -5.38
N TRP A 154 -2.54 -1.68 -6.46
CA TRP A 154 -3.73 -2.35 -6.96
C TRP A 154 -3.85 -2.29 -8.48
N CYS A 155 -4.44 -3.34 -9.03
CA CYS A 155 -4.83 -3.43 -10.43
C CYS A 155 -6.29 -3.89 -10.52
N CYS A 156 -6.86 -3.86 -11.72
CA CYS A 156 -8.22 -4.31 -11.93
C CYS A 156 -8.39 -4.94 -13.32
N THR A 157 -9.46 -5.71 -13.45
CA THR A 157 -9.97 -6.17 -14.74
C THR A 157 -10.40 -5.00 -15.63
N SER A 158 -10.40 -5.24 -16.95
CA SER A 158 -10.89 -4.27 -17.95
C SER A 158 -12.38 -3.97 -17.80
N SER A 159 -13.15 -4.89 -17.19
CA SER A 159 -14.58 -4.73 -16.90
C SER A 159 -14.89 -3.62 -15.89
N LEU A 160 -13.90 -3.17 -15.12
CA LEU A 160 -14.07 -2.07 -14.18
C LEU A 160 -14.00 -0.73 -14.94
N ALA A 161 -15.15 -0.07 -15.09
CA ALA A 161 -15.28 1.23 -15.75
C ALA A 161 -14.53 2.33 -14.99
N THR A 162 -14.21 3.44 -15.65
CA THR A 162 -13.46 4.55 -15.05
C THR A 162 -14.12 5.13 -13.80
N GLY A 163 -15.46 5.24 -13.76
CA GLY A 163 -16.19 5.70 -12.58
C GLY A 163 -16.01 4.76 -11.37
N ASP A 164 -16.16 3.46 -11.60
CA ASP A 164 -15.96 2.44 -10.55
C ASP A 164 -14.50 2.41 -10.05
N ARG A 165 -13.52 2.63 -10.94
CA ARG A 165 -12.11 2.78 -10.56
C ARG A 165 -11.88 3.94 -9.59
N GLN A 166 -12.59 5.06 -9.77
CA GLN A 166 -12.49 6.19 -8.84
C GLN A 166 -13.07 5.85 -7.46
N SER A 167 -14.20 5.15 -7.40
CA SER A 167 -14.78 4.70 -6.13
C SER A 167 -13.86 3.73 -5.39
N VAL A 168 -13.27 2.76 -6.12
CA VAL A 168 -12.24 1.86 -5.55
C VAL A 168 -11.02 2.64 -5.09
N SER A 169 -10.51 3.57 -5.91
CA SER A 169 -9.37 4.41 -5.53
C SER A 169 -9.65 5.18 -4.24
N LYS A 170 -10.82 5.83 -4.13
CA LYS A 170 -11.22 6.55 -2.92
C LYS A 170 -11.32 5.61 -1.71
N LEU A 171 -11.89 4.42 -1.88
CA LEU A 171 -11.93 3.40 -0.82
C LEU A 171 -10.53 3.04 -0.34
N LEU A 172 -9.61 2.73 -1.25
CA LEU A 172 -8.25 2.36 -0.87
C LEU A 172 -7.48 3.52 -0.23
N HIS A 173 -7.77 4.77 -0.65
CA HIS A 173 -7.19 5.96 -0.04
C HIS A 173 -7.67 6.24 1.39
N THR A 174 -8.80 5.66 1.82
CA THR A 174 -9.22 5.76 3.24
C THR A 174 -8.25 5.05 4.19
N PHE A 175 -7.38 4.19 3.65
CA PHE A 175 -6.40 3.40 4.40
C PHE A 175 -4.96 3.90 4.22
N GLY A 176 -4.74 4.96 3.46
CA GLY A 176 -3.41 5.52 3.18
C GLY A 176 -3.21 5.84 1.70
N LYS A 177 -2.00 5.70 1.18
CA LYS A 177 -1.72 5.93 -0.25
C LYS A 177 -2.10 4.70 -1.07
N ALA A 178 -2.67 4.92 -2.25
CA ALA A 178 -2.93 3.86 -3.22
C ALA A 178 -2.30 4.15 -4.59
N ILE A 179 -1.62 3.15 -5.17
CA ILE A 179 -0.99 3.23 -6.49
C ILE A 179 -1.68 2.26 -7.43
N TYR A 180 -2.24 2.78 -8.52
CA TYR A 180 -2.78 1.96 -9.59
C TYR A 180 -1.67 1.49 -10.52
N VAL A 181 -1.73 0.21 -10.89
CA VAL A 181 -0.81 -0.43 -11.83
C VAL A 181 -1.58 -1.19 -12.90
N ASP A 182 -1.13 -1.08 -14.15
CA ASP A 182 -1.78 -1.76 -15.28
C ASP A 182 -1.54 -3.27 -15.28
N ASP A 183 -0.32 -3.69 -14.90
CA ASP A 183 0.09 -5.08 -14.91
C ASP A 183 0.05 -5.66 -13.49
N GLU A 184 -0.70 -6.75 -13.36
CA GLU A 184 -0.91 -7.49 -12.15
C GLU A 184 0.41 -7.93 -11.47
N LYS A 185 1.49 -8.17 -12.22
CA LYS A 185 2.79 -8.56 -11.65
C LYS A 185 3.34 -7.54 -10.66
N PHE A 186 3.02 -6.25 -10.84
CA PHE A 186 3.46 -5.20 -9.93
C PHE A 186 2.75 -5.27 -8.57
N VAL A 187 1.55 -5.85 -8.52
CA VAL A 187 0.89 -6.12 -7.23
C VAL A 187 1.72 -7.13 -6.43
N ASP A 188 2.25 -8.18 -7.07
CA ASP A 188 3.14 -9.14 -6.40
C ASP A 188 4.50 -8.57 -6.02
N MET A 189 5.09 -7.76 -6.88
CA MET A 189 6.33 -7.05 -6.54
C MET A 189 6.09 -6.14 -5.33
N SER A 190 4.94 -5.47 -5.26
CA SER A 190 4.59 -4.61 -4.12
C SER A 190 4.49 -5.37 -2.80
N THR A 191 4.05 -6.65 -2.81
CA THR A 191 4.08 -7.51 -1.62
C THR A 191 5.47 -7.54 -0.98
N SER A 192 6.52 -7.64 -1.79
CA SER A 192 7.91 -7.71 -1.30
C SER A 192 8.48 -6.38 -0.80
N ILE A 193 7.87 -5.25 -1.16
CA ILE A 193 8.31 -3.91 -0.76
C ILE A 193 7.43 -3.34 0.34
N SER A 194 6.15 -3.12 0.07
CA SER A 194 5.22 -2.46 1.00
C SER A 194 4.41 -3.45 1.84
N GLY A 195 4.07 -4.62 1.29
CA GLY A 195 3.26 -5.62 1.98
C GLY A 195 3.98 -6.21 3.20
N SER A 196 5.17 -6.77 2.96
CA SER A 196 6.06 -7.31 4.00
C SER A 196 7.01 -6.26 4.59
N GLY A 197 7.15 -5.10 3.95
CA GLY A 197 7.99 -3.98 4.38
C GLY A 197 7.93 -3.63 5.88
N PRO A 198 6.73 -3.51 6.50
CA PRO A 198 6.60 -3.22 7.91
C PRO A 198 7.39 -4.18 8.81
N ALA A 199 7.47 -5.46 8.47
CA ALA A 199 8.23 -6.43 9.26
C ALA A 199 9.74 -6.15 9.23
N TYR A 200 10.27 -5.71 8.08
CA TYR A 200 11.68 -5.34 7.95
C TYR A 200 12.00 -4.11 8.80
N ILE A 201 11.08 -3.14 8.82
CA ILE A 201 11.20 -1.93 9.63
C ILE A 201 11.10 -2.26 11.12
N PHE A 202 10.16 -3.10 11.55
CA PHE A 202 10.04 -3.50 12.96
C PHE A 202 11.28 -4.26 13.44
N MET A 203 11.85 -5.14 12.62
CA MET A 203 13.10 -5.84 12.94
C MET A 203 14.29 -4.86 13.08
N LEU A 204 14.38 -3.85 12.20
CA LEU A 204 15.39 -2.80 12.33
C LEU A 204 15.19 -1.99 13.63
N MET A 205 13.95 -1.63 13.94
CA MET A 205 13.62 -0.90 15.17
C MET A 205 14.03 -1.70 16.41
N GLU A 206 13.68 -2.99 16.45
CA GLU A 206 14.06 -3.90 17.54
C GLU A 206 15.59 -3.92 17.73
N ALA A 207 16.35 -4.12 16.66
CA ALA A 207 17.81 -4.13 16.71
C ALA A 207 18.41 -2.81 17.21
N MET A 208 17.87 -1.67 16.77
CA MET A 208 18.32 -0.35 17.22
C MET A 208 17.98 -0.09 18.69
N ILE A 209 16.80 -0.52 19.15
CA ILE A 209 16.37 -0.39 20.54
C ILE A 209 17.29 -1.20 21.45
N ASP A 210 17.56 -2.46 21.08
CA ASP A 210 18.42 -3.34 21.87
C ASP A 210 19.86 -2.82 21.93
N ALA A 211 20.40 -2.28 20.82
CA ALA A 211 21.69 -1.60 20.83
C ALA A 211 21.71 -0.39 21.77
N GLY A 212 20.66 0.44 21.77
CA GLY A 212 20.53 1.57 22.70
C GLY A 212 20.48 1.13 24.17
N VAL A 213 19.76 0.03 24.46
CA VAL A 213 19.73 -0.55 25.80
C VAL A 213 21.10 -1.06 26.23
N HIS A 214 21.84 -1.74 25.35
CA HIS A 214 23.21 -2.18 25.63
C HIS A 214 24.19 -1.03 25.89
N MET A 215 23.94 0.14 25.30
CA MET A 215 24.71 1.36 25.58
C MET A 215 24.36 2.02 26.92
N GLY A 216 23.30 1.56 27.60
CA GLY A 216 22.89 2.02 28.92
C GLY A 216 21.61 2.86 28.96
N PHE A 217 20.90 3.03 27.85
CA PHE A 217 19.57 3.65 27.89
C PHE A 217 18.53 2.72 28.52
N SER A 218 17.50 3.30 29.16
CA SER A 218 16.30 2.53 29.46
C SER A 218 15.63 2.10 28.15
N ARG A 219 14.93 0.95 28.17
CA ARG A 219 14.20 0.46 26.99
C ARG A 219 13.18 1.48 26.47
N GLU A 220 12.53 2.22 27.37
CA GLU A 220 11.59 3.29 27.03
C GLU A 220 12.27 4.45 26.28
N THR A 221 13.43 4.91 26.78
CA THR A 221 14.19 5.99 26.12
C THR A 221 14.69 5.53 24.75
N ALA A 222 15.28 4.33 24.66
CA ALA A 222 15.75 3.77 23.39
C ALA A 222 14.60 3.62 22.38
N THR A 223 13.44 3.14 22.82
CA THR A 223 12.23 3.05 21.98
C THR A 223 11.80 4.40 21.44
N THR A 224 11.76 5.42 22.29
CA THR A 224 11.39 6.79 21.89
C THR A 224 12.37 7.36 20.86
N LEU A 225 13.67 7.20 21.10
CA LEU A 225 14.72 7.65 20.18
C LEU A 225 14.59 6.99 18.80
N VAL A 226 14.39 5.67 18.76
CA VAL A 226 14.27 4.91 17.52
C VAL A 226 13.00 5.28 16.76
N ASN A 227 11.85 5.34 17.43
CA ASN A 227 10.58 5.70 16.81
C ASN A 227 10.66 7.07 16.10
N HIS A 228 11.19 8.08 16.79
CA HIS A 228 11.32 9.42 16.20
C HIS A 228 12.41 9.53 15.15
N THR A 229 13.49 8.75 15.25
CA THR A 229 14.55 8.70 14.23
C THR A 229 14.00 8.17 12.90
N LEU A 230 13.26 7.06 12.92
CA LEU A 230 12.69 6.49 11.70
C LEU A 230 11.57 7.35 11.12
N LEU A 231 10.66 7.86 11.96
CA LEU A 231 9.57 8.74 11.53
C LEU A 231 10.12 10.03 10.90
N GLY A 232 10.99 10.74 11.60
CA GLY A 232 11.56 12.00 11.12
C GLY A 232 12.38 11.85 9.84
N SER A 233 13.19 10.80 9.73
CA SER A 233 13.98 10.52 8.52
C SER A 233 13.10 10.25 7.31
N THR A 234 12.02 9.50 7.50
CA THR A 234 11.08 9.16 6.42
C THR A 234 10.31 10.39 5.96
N LEU A 235 9.77 11.17 6.91
CA LEU A 235 9.06 12.42 6.60
C LEU A 235 9.97 13.43 5.90
N TYR A 236 11.21 13.60 6.37
CA TYR A 236 12.17 14.51 5.76
C TYR A 236 12.53 14.10 4.32
N ALA A 237 12.69 12.80 4.07
CA ALA A 237 12.93 12.30 2.71
C ALA A 237 11.72 12.54 1.79
N MET A 238 10.50 12.34 2.30
CA MET A 238 9.28 12.57 1.54
C MET A 238 9.06 14.05 1.22
N GLU A 239 9.24 14.93 2.20
CA GLU A 239 9.02 16.38 2.06
C GLU A 239 10.01 17.00 1.09
N THR A 240 11.28 16.59 1.16
CA THR A 240 12.33 17.19 0.31
C THR A 240 12.40 16.58 -1.09
N GLY A 241 11.84 15.39 -1.30
CA GLY A 241 12.03 14.61 -2.53
C GLY A 241 13.49 14.30 -2.86
N THR A 242 14.41 14.50 -1.91
CA THR A 242 15.85 14.37 -2.14
C THR A 242 16.23 12.91 -2.16
N HIS A 243 17.10 12.54 -3.11
CA HIS A 243 17.56 11.16 -3.24
C HIS A 243 18.19 10.65 -1.92
N PRO A 244 17.83 9.45 -1.40
CA PRO A 244 18.28 8.97 -0.09
C PRO A 244 19.81 8.93 0.10
N ALA A 245 20.58 8.72 -0.98
CA ALA A 245 22.04 8.77 -0.90
C ALA A 245 22.57 10.18 -0.54
N LEU A 246 21.91 11.24 -1.01
CA LEU A 246 22.28 12.61 -0.67
C LEU A 246 21.89 12.95 0.78
N LEU A 247 20.71 12.52 1.23
CA LEU A 247 20.27 12.65 2.63
C LEU A 247 21.21 11.91 3.59
N ARG A 248 21.64 10.69 3.25
CA ARG A 248 22.65 9.97 4.04
C ARG A 248 23.97 10.73 4.07
N ASN A 249 24.43 11.26 2.93
CA ASN A 249 25.69 11.99 2.87
C ASN A 249 25.64 13.29 3.69
N SER A 250 24.51 14.01 3.72
CA SER A 250 24.38 15.27 4.46
C SER A 250 24.47 15.10 5.98
N VAL A 251 24.16 13.91 6.51
CA VAL A 251 24.29 13.57 7.95
C VAL A 251 25.57 12.79 8.27
N THR A 252 26.47 12.63 7.29
CA THR A 252 27.74 11.88 7.42
C THR A 252 28.92 12.83 7.37
N SER A 253 29.40 13.29 8.54
CA SER A 253 30.63 14.07 8.63
C SER A 253 31.88 13.18 8.45
N PRO A 254 32.92 13.66 7.74
CA PRO A 254 34.19 12.92 7.60
C PRO A 254 34.79 12.59 8.98
N GLY A 255 35.11 11.32 9.21
CA GLY A 255 35.65 10.83 10.50
C GLY A 255 34.66 10.87 11.67
N GLY A 256 33.39 11.22 11.44
CA GLY A 256 32.36 11.31 12.46
C GLY A 256 31.74 9.96 12.85
N THR A 257 30.88 10.01 13.86
CA THR A 257 30.15 8.83 14.38
C THR A 257 29.31 8.13 13.32
N THR A 258 28.57 8.89 12.49
CA THR A 258 27.77 8.34 11.39
C THR A 258 28.65 7.63 10.36
N ALA A 259 29.81 8.17 10.02
CA ALA A 259 30.72 7.54 9.06
C ALA A 259 31.19 6.16 9.55
N SER A 260 31.56 6.06 10.83
CA SER A 260 31.95 4.80 11.46
C SER A 260 30.81 3.77 11.47
N ALA A 261 29.57 4.21 11.76
CA ALA A 261 28.41 3.33 11.74
C ALA A 261 28.05 2.84 10.32
N ILE A 262 28.06 3.73 9.34
CA ILE A 262 27.81 3.38 7.93
C ILE A 262 28.87 2.40 7.42
N TYR A 263 30.14 2.58 7.80
CA TYR A 263 31.19 1.62 7.46
C TYR A 263 30.87 0.20 7.95
N GLU A 264 30.40 0.07 9.20
CA GLU A 264 30.01 -1.22 9.76
C GLU A 264 28.79 -1.84 9.06
N LEU A 265 27.79 -1.03 8.70
CA LEU A 265 26.62 -1.49 7.95
C LEU A 265 26.98 -1.98 6.53
N GLU A 266 27.89 -1.28 5.85
CA GLU A 266 28.39 -1.70 4.53
C GLU A 266 29.27 -2.94 4.64
N ARG A 267 30.15 -3.01 5.65
CA ARG A 267 30.98 -4.19 5.93
C ARG A 267 30.14 -5.43 6.23
N GLY A 268 29.02 -5.26 6.94
CA GLY A 268 28.04 -6.31 7.19
C GLY A 268 27.19 -6.70 5.97
N GLY A 269 27.33 -6.00 4.84
CA GLY A 269 26.60 -6.31 3.61
C GLY A 269 25.10 -5.98 3.71
N LEU A 270 24.73 -4.87 4.34
CA LEU A 270 23.31 -4.50 4.50
C LEU A 270 22.55 -4.46 3.17
N ARG A 271 23.14 -3.86 2.13
CA ARG A 271 22.49 -3.72 0.82
C ARG A 271 22.20 -5.06 0.14
N PRO A 272 23.17 -5.97 -0.05
CA PRO A 272 22.88 -7.28 -0.61
C PRO A 272 21.91 -8.08 0.26
N LEU A 273 22.02 -8.00 1.60
CA LEU A 273 21.09 -8.69 2.50
C LEU A 273 19.64 -8.24 2.32
N VAL A 274 19.40 -6.92 2.26
CA VAL A 274 18.05 -6.37 2.02
C VAL A 274 17.54 -6.78 0.64
N ASN A 275 18.38 -6.75 -0.39
CA ASN A 275 18.02 -7.19 -1.73
C ASN A 275 17.60 -8.67 -1.75
N ASP A 276 18.38 -9.55 -1.12
CA ASP A 276 18.10 -10.98 -1.05
C ASP A 276 16.80 -11.28 -0.29
N ALA A 277 16.54 -10.55 0.82
CA ALA A 277 15.30 -10.65 1.58
C ALA A 277 14.07 -10.26 0.75
N ILE A 278 14.15 -9.15 0.01
CA ILE A 278 13.07 -8.68 -0.88
C ILE A 278 12.81 -9.70 -1.99
N TRP A 279 13.85 -10.19 -2.66
CA TRP A 279 13.69 -11.20 -3.71
C TRP A 279 13.13 -12.52 -3.17
N ALA A 280 13.57 -12.96 -1.98
CA ALA A 280 13.01 -14.14 -1.33
C ALA A 280 11.51 -13.97 -1.03
N CYS A 281 11.10 -12.79 -0.57
CA CYS A 281 9.70 -12.46 -0.36
C CYS A 281 8.89 -12.48 -1.66
N TYR A 282 9.42 -11.87 -2.73
CA TYR A 282 8.75 -11.85 -4.03
C TYR A 282 8.56 -13.28 -4.60
N ARG A 283 9.61 -14.10 -4.56
CA ARG A 283 9.53 -15.52 -4.98
C ARG A 283 8.47 -16.27 -4.20
N ARG A 284 8.41 -16.07 -2.88
CA ARG A 284 7.39 -16.71 -2.04
C ARG A 284 5.98 -16.26 -2.40
N SER A 285 5.79 -14.99 -2.74
CA SER A 285 4.49 -14.47 -3.21
C SER A 285 4.04 -15.18 -4.49
N LEU A 286 4.96 -15.41 -5.43
CA LEU A 286 4.68 -16.15 -6.67
C LEU A 286 4.34 -17.63 -6.39
N GLU A 287 5.11 -18.30 -5.53
CA GLU A 287 4.85 -19.70 -5.12
C GLU A 287 3.47 -19.87 -4.49
N MET A 288 3.07 -18.94 -3.62
CA MET A 288 1.76 -18.96 -2.98
C MET A 288 0.62 -18.83 -4.00
N GLY A 289 0.87 -18.16 -5.12
CA GLY A 289 -0.06 -18.05 -6.25
C GLY A 289 0.07 -19.15 -7.30
N GLY A 290 0.87 -20.20 -7.04
CA GLY A 290 1.12 -21.28 -8.00
C GLY A 290 1.79 -20.82 -9.29
N ARG A 291 2.60 -19.76 -9.24
CA ARG A 291 3.31 -19.20 -10.41
C ARG A 291 4.80 -19.52 -10.37
N ASN A 292 5.46 -19.42 -11.54
CA ASN A 292 6.90 -19.61 -11.65
C ASN A 292 7.62 -18.55 -10.79
N SER A 293 8.35 -18.99 -9.77
CA SER A 293 9.15 -18.15 -8.88
C SER A 293 10.62 -18.04 -9.32
N SER A 294 10.94 -18.41 -10.55
CA SER A 294 12.29 -18.36 -11.12
C SER A 294 12.73 -16.95 -11.52
N VAL A 295 12.74 -16.04 -10.56
CA VAL A 295 12.98 -14.60 -10.76
C VAL A 295 14.09 -14.07 -9.85
N GLY A 296 14.83 -13.09 -10.35
CA GLY A 296 15.84 -12.34 -9.62
C GLY A 296 17.27 -12.90 -9.70
N PRO A 297 18.21 -12.29 -8.95
CA PRO A 297 19.60 -12.69 -8.92
C PRO A 297 19.79 -14.14 -8.45
N GLY A 298 20.77 -14.84 -9.02
CA GLY A 298 21.15 -16.21 -8.62
C GLY A 298 20.31 -17.34 -9.21
N MET A 299 19.41 -17.05 -10.16
CA MET A 299 18.59 -18.07 -10.83
C MET A 299 19.28 -18.64 -12.08
N VAL A 300 19.17 -19.96 -12.28
CA VAL A 300 19.51 -20.64 -13.53
C VAL A 300 18.27 -20.59 -14.42
N TYR A 301 18.31 -19.82 -15.51
CA TYR A 301 17.27 -19.88 -16.54
C TYR A 301 17.30 -21.30 -17.14
N ASN A 302 16.22 -22.07 -16.97
CA ASN A 302 15.97 -23.18 -17.87
C ASN A 302 15.77 -22.57 -19.26
N MET A 303 16.72 -22.81 -20.17
CA MET A 303 16.83 -22.25 -21.54
C MET A 303 15.61 -22.50 -22.46
N GLY A 304 14.48 -23.00 -21.94
CA GLY A 304 13.23 -23.22 -22.65
C GLY A 304 12.16 -22.14 -22.47
N GLU A 305 12.25 -21.26 -21.46
CA GLU A 305 11.28 -20.19 -21.24
C GLU A 305 11.87 -18.82 -21.63
N LYS A 306 11.32 -18.19 -22.68
CA LYS A 306 11.71 -16.84 -23.09
C LYS A 306 11.29 -15.84 -22.00
N PRO A 307 12.15 -14.88 -21.63
CA PRO A 307 11.72 -13.78 -20.77
C PRO A 307 10.62 -12.98 -21.46
N GLU A 308 9.51 -12.73 -20.77
CA GLU A 308 8.51 -11.76 -21.21
C GLU A 308 9.19 -10.39 -21.31
N ALA A 309 8.93 -9.68 -22.42
CA ALA A 309 9.55 -8.41 -22.71
C ALA A 309 9.29 -7.40 -21.57
N SER A 310 10.32 -6.64 -21.20
CA SER A 310 10.20 -5.51 -20.27
C SER A 310 9.27 -4.46 -20.89
N THR A 311 8.01 -4.46 -20.47
CA THR A 311 7.07 -3.38 -20.76
C THR A 311 7.33 -2.21 -19.82
N THR A 312 7.62 -1.05 -20.39
CA THR A 312 7.61 0.24 -19.67
C THR A 312 6.22 0.45 -19.08
N GLN A 313 6.15 0.68 -17.78
CA GLN A 313 4.89 0.85 -17.05
C GLN A 313 4.49 2.32 -16.96
N HIS A 314 3.18 2.60 -17.04
CA HIS A 314 2.62 3.89 -16.66
C HIS A 314 2.14 3.82 -15.20
N ILE A 315 2.85 4.48 -14.28
CA ILE A 315 2.39 4.64 -12.90
C ILE A 315 1.38 5.80 -12.90
N HIS A 316 0.13 5.50 -12.60
CA HIS A 316 -0.93 6.50 -12.53
C HIS A 316 -1.22 6.88 -11.08
N TYR A 317 -0.81 8.09 -10.69
CA TYR A 317 -1.33 8.72 -9.47
C TYR A 317 -2.72 9.28 -9.79
N MET A 318 -3.75 8.63 -9.28
CA MET A 318 -5.11 9.15 -9.34
C MET A 318 -5.26 10.17 -8.22
N ASP A 319 -4.96 11.43 -8.48
CA ASP A 319 -5.11 12.50 -7.51
C ASP A 319 -6.60 12.78 -7.26
N THR A 320 -7.06 12.57 -6.02
CA THR A 320 -8.45 12.84 -5.62
C THR A 320 -8.63 14.23 -5.01
N THR A 321 -7.63 15.11 -5.10
CA THR A 321 -7.72 16.47 -4.58
C THR A 321 -7.95 17.47 -5.72
N GLU A 322 -9.18 18.01 -5.82
CA GLU A 322 -9.37 19.31 -6.47
C GLU A 322 -8.69 20.37 -5.58
N SER A 323 -7.42 20.66 -5.84
CA SER A 323 -6.77 21.85 -5.30
C SER A 323 -6.73 22.91 -6.39
N THR A 324 -7.57 23.93 -6.23
CA THR A 324 -7.44 25.19 -6.95
C THR A 324 -6.16 25.89 -6.45
N SER A 325 -5.08 25.79 -7.20
CA SER A 325 -3.98 26.76 -7.09
C SER A 325 -3.46 27.13 -8.48
N ASN A 326 -3.93 28.28 -8.96
CA ASN A 326 -3.32 29.03 -10.05
C ASN A 326 -1.92 29.46 -9.60
N VAL A 327 -0.89 29.01 -10.32
CA VAL A 327 0.43 29.66 -10.33
C VAL A 327 0.71 30.06 -11.79
N PRO A 328 0.92 31.36 -12.08
CA PRO A 328 1.20 31.79 -13.45
C PRO A 328 2.62 31.40 -13.85
N SER A 329 2.75 30.88 -15.07
CA SER A 329 4.00 30.56 -15.74
C SER A 329 4.83 31.84 -15.96
N GLY A 330 5.95 31.95 -15.23
CA GLY A 330 6.98 32.95 -15.51
C GLY A 330 7.92 32.46 -16.61
N GLU A 331 7.91 33.13 -17.75
CA GLU A 331 8.87 32.95 -18.84
C GLU A 331 10.31 33.22 -18.36
N MET A 332 11.23 32.27 -18.54
CA MET A 332 12.67 32.56 -18.50
C MET A 332 13.06 33.32 -19.76
N ARG A 333 13.31 34.63 -19.64
CA ARG A 333 14.06 35.39 -20.64
C ARG A 333 15.55 35.32 -20.32
N ASN A 334 16.30 34.73 -21.25
CA ASN A 334 17.74 34.89 -21.36
C ASN A 334 18.04 36.35 -21.73
N HIS A 335 18.77 37.07 -20.88
CA HIS A 335 19.53 38.24 -21.30
C HIS A 335 21.02 38.00 -21.02
N VAL A 336 21.72 37.80 -22.12
CA VAL A 336 23.15 38.06 -22.28
C VAL A 336 23.24 39.57 -22.47
N ASP A 337 23.97 40.26 -21.61
CA ASP A 337 24.50 41.59 -21.93
C ASP A 337 26.02 41.53 -21.78
N SER A 338 26.68 41.77 -22.91
CA SER A 338 28.10 42.04 -23.06
C SER A 338 28.31 43.55 -23.25
N ASP A 339 29.49 44.00 -22.82
CA ASP A 339 30.20 45.20 -23.27
C ASP A 339 29.63 46.56 -22.77
N ASP A 340 30.40 47.60 -22.44
CA ASP A 340 31.83 47.85 -22.29
C ASP A 340 31.96 49.28 -21.68
N GLU A 341 33.15 49.59 -21.14
CA GLU A 341 33.78 50.94 -21.09
C GLU A 341 33.05 52.10 -20.34
N SER A 342 33.68 53.00 -19.57
CA SER A 342 35.07 53.46 -19.50
C SER A 342 35.24 54.39 -18.28
N ASP A 343 36.48 54.42 -17.77
CA ASP A 343 37.29 55.56 -17.31
C ASP A 343 36.77 56.62 -16.30
N ASP A 344 37.45 56.71 -15.15
CA ASP A 344 38.48 57.73 -14.83
C ASP A 344 38.75 57.71 -13.30
N ASP A 345 39.91 57.29 -12.81
CA ASP A 345 41.18 58.04 -12.72
C ASP A 345 41.42 58.61 -11.30
N LYS A 346 42.41 58.05 -10.57
CA LYS A 346 43.57 58.78 -9.98
C LYS A 346 44.30 58.03 -8.87
N LYS A 347 45.51 57.59 -9.24
CA LYS A 347 46.83 57.70 -8.57
C LYS A 347 46.91 58.04 -7.07
N SER A 348 47.58 57.16 -6.33
CA SER A 348 48.84 57.38 -5.55
C SER A 348 49.00 56.16 -4.62
N GLY A 349 50.11 55.44 -4.48
CA GLY A 349 51.52 55.75 -4.62
C GLY A 349 52.23 55.36 -3.30
N GLN A 350 53.13 54.35 -3.37
CA GLN A 350 54.19 54.01 -2.38
C GLN A 350 53.72 53.53 -0.98
N GLY A 351 54.33 52.56 -0.31
CA GLY A 351 55.53 51.77 -0.57
C GLY A 351 55.91 50.95 0.69
N LYS A 352 56.77 49.95 0.45
CA LYS A 352 57.44 49.00 1.36
C LYS A 352 56.65 47.82 1.90
#